data_AF-W9W4T1-F1
#
_entry.id   AF-W9W4T1-F1
#
_cell.length_a   1.000
_cell.length_b   1.000
_cell.length_c   1.000
_cell.angle_alpha   90.00
_cell.angle_beta   90.00
_cell.angle_gamma   90.00
#
_symmetry.space_group_name_H-M   'P 1'
#
loop_
_entity.id
_entity.type
_entity.pdbx_description
1 polymer ?
#
loop_
_entity_poly.entity_id
_entity_poly.type
_entity_poly.pdbx_seq_one_letter_code
_entity_poly.pdbx_strand_id
1 'polypeptide(L)'
;MNQPDQLKHNITEDALKKGEKARRSQLLPYLRICPNANGTISRGPSPNRGASVRDVEAIGPDSESKREWQERRGIDTSKQVRIVKLNHMRYQHPDLNKATTFLRDFGMHVVKKGDNERWFRGYGPDQYVYYARQGPKKFLGGSFEVESKEELEKVLKIEGATVLTDGIEEMKDAPGGGFIVSIADPEGFPVNFIWGQAEVKEERAKPVKLLVNDETDKPRVKAFQRYEPGPAAVHKLGHFGINVDDFPAQMDWYTRNFNIYPSDILYVSEEKVDEATGKAARKEVALFGSIDRGQTPVDHHTFFMTTTVPGKDKHVHHSSYEVHDFDTQLLGHQWLAEKKYESVWGVGRHILGSQIFDYWWDVTGFMVEHYADGDLVNEDTPVGYGPAEHEGLAVWGPEVPSSFLE
;
A
#
# COMPACT_ATOMS: atom_id res chain seq x y z
N MET A 1 8.28 25.63 -44.06
CA MET A 1 7.46 26.19 -45.16
C MET A 1 6.49 25.08 -45.55
N ASN A 2 5.16 25.16 -45.40
CA ASN A 2 4.23 26.28 -45.36
C ASN A 2 3.16 26.08 -44.29
N GLN A 3 2.60 27.23 -43.88
CA GLN A 3 1.59 27.41 -42.86
C GLN A 3 0.19 26.90 -43.25
N PRO A 4 -0.66 26.63 -42.25
CA PRO A 4 -2.09 26.41 -42.39
C PRO A 4 -2.85 27.74 -42.41
N ASP A 5 -3.75 27.92 -43.38
CA ASP A 5 -4.85 28.90 -43.30
C ASP A 5 -5.85 28.67 -44.44
N GLN A 6 -7.13 28.47 -44.06
CA GLN A 6 -8.43 28.65 -44.76
C GLN A 6 -9.42 27.74 -43.98
N LEU A 7 -10.42 28.19 -43.22
CA LEU A 7 -11.37 29.27 -43.44
C LEU A 7 -11.95 29.77 -42.10
N LYS A 8 -12.17 31.08 -42.06
CA LYS A 8 -12.84 31.84 -41.00
C LYS A 8 -14.36 31.60 -41.04
N HIS A 9 -14.99 31.42 -39.87
CA HIS A 9 -16.36 31.87 -39.66
C HIS A 9 -16.53 32.48 -38.26
N ASN A 10 -16.87 33.77 -38.27
CA ASN A 10 -17.24 34.58 -37.12
C ASN A 10 -18.51 34.04 -36.45
N ILE A 11 -18.49 33.91 -35.12
CA ILE A 11 -19.71 33.91 -34.30
C ILE A 11 -19.54 35.00 -33.23
N THR A 12 -20.39 36.01 -33.33
CA THR A 12 -20.50 37.17 -32.45
C THR A 12 -21.25 36.84 -31.14
N GLU A 13 -21.00 37.63 -30.11
CA GLU A 13 -21.43 37.54 -28.69
C GLU A 13 -22.96 37.52 -28.41
N ASP A 14 -23.82 37.32 -29.40
CA ASP A 14 -25.29 37.35 -29.23
C ASP A 14 -25.92 35.98 -28.90
N ALA A 15 -25.14 34.90 -28.87
CA ALA A 15 -25.63 33.55 -28.53
C ALA A 15 -25.67 33.25 -27.01
N LEU A 16 -25.03 34.08 -26.17
CA LEU A 16 -24.91 33.84 -24.73
C LEU A 16 -26.02 34.50 -23.88
N LYS A 17 -26.95 35.27 -24.47
CA LYS A 17 -28.02 35.97 -23.71
C LYS A 17 -29.45 35.43 -23.87
N LYS A 18 -29.65 34.30 -24.57
CA LYS A 18 -30.99 33.71 -24.79
C LYS A 18 -31.26 32.36 -24.11
N GLY A 19 -30.29 31.77 -23.39
CA GLY A 19 -30.47 30.48 -22.70
C GLY A 19 -31.02 30.57 -21.26
N GLU A 20 -30.94 31.74 -20.62
CA GLU A 20 -31.16 31.86 -19.17
C GLU A 20 -32.59 32.24 -18.74
N LYS A 21 -33.56 32.30 -19.67
CA LYS A 21 -34.90 32.85 -19.38
C LYS A 21 -36.07 31.87 -19.45
N ALA A 22 -35.83 30.57 -19.52
CA ALA A 22 -36.91 29.58 -19.61
C ALA A 22 -36.68 28.38 -18.68
N ARG A 23 -36.83 28.60 -17.36
CA ARG A 23 -37.25 27.59 -16.36
C ARG A 23 -37.35 28.19 -14.94
N ARG A 24 -38.18 29.22 -14.77
CA ARG A 24 -38.68 29.67 -13.47
C ARG A 24 -40.11 30.18 -13.63
N SER A 25 -41.09 29.28 -13.50
CA SER A 25 -42.39 29.57 -12.87
C SER A 25 -43.30 28.35 -13.00
N GLN A 26 -43.46 27.61 -11.92
CA GLN A 26 -44.75 27.03 -11.51
C GLN A 26 -44.57 26.51 -10.09
N LEU A 27 -44.86 27.40 -9.14
CA LEU A 27 -45.15 27.10 -7.75
C LEU A 27 -46.66 27.20 -7.59
N LEU A 28 -47.26 26.23 -6.87
CA LEU A 28 -48.42 26.29 -5.95
C LEU A 28 -49.23 24.97 -5.99
N PRO A 29 -50.06 24.65 -4.97
CA PRO A 29 -49.72 23.80 -3.82
C PRO A 29 -50.72 22.62 -3.70
N TYR A 30 -50.80 21.97 -2.53
CA TYR A 30 -51.70 20.87 -2.14
C TYR A 30 -51.12 19.44 -2.22
N LEU A 31 -50.27 19.10 -1.24
CA LEU A 31 -50.31 17.75 -0.68
C LEU A 31 -51.59 17.62 0.15
N ARG A 32 -52.61 16.95 -0.40
CA ARG A 32 -53.63 16.30 0.41
C ARG A 32 -52.97 15.11 1.10
N ILE A 33 -53.01 15.14 2.42
CA ILE A 33 -52.76 13.98 3.28
C ILE A 33 -53.86 12.95 2.98
N CYS A 34 -53.49 11.84 2.34
CA CYS A 34 -54.27 10.60 2.37
C CYS A 34 -53.57 9.64 3.35
N PRO A 35 -54.30 9.09 4.34
CA PRO A 35 -53.72 8.33 5.43
C PRO A 35 -53.43 6.87 5.02
N ASN A 36 -52.36 6.33 5.59
CA ASN A 36 -52.04 4.91 5.76
C ASN A 36 -52.15 4.01 4.52
N ALA A 37 -51.04 3.89 3.81
CA ALA A 37 -50.64 2.63 3.21
C ALA A 37 -49.32 2.19 3.86
N ASN A 38 -49.42 1.38 4.93
CA ASN A 38 -48.32 0.59 5.47
C ASN A 38 -47.95 -0.54 4.48
N GLY A 39 -47.44 -0.14 3.32
CA GLY A 39 -46.81 -1.05 2.37
C GLY A 39 -45.33 -0.71 2.34
N THR A 40 -44.50 -1.52 2.98
CA THR A 40 -43.06 -1.52 2.75
C THR A 40 -42.85 -1.77 1.25
N ILE A 41 -42.56 -0.71 0.49
CA ILE A 41 -42.13 -0.82 -0.90
C ILE A 41 -40.77 -1.50 -0.84
N SER A 42 -40.75 -2.82 -1.01
CA SER A 42 -39.52 -3.57 -1.22
C SER A 42 -38.91 -3.08 -2.53
N ARG A 43 -37.92 -2.19 -2.44
CA ARG A 43 -37.07 -1.85 -3.58
C ARG A 43 -36.27 -3.11 -3.89
N GLY A 44 -36.45 -3.68 -5.08
CA GLY A 44 -35.61 -4.78 -5.55
C GLY A 44 -34.13 -4.38 -5.53
N PRO A 45 -33.21 -5.37 -5.54
CA PRO A 45 -31.78 -5.08 -5.49
C PRO A 45 -31.36 -4.21 -6.68
N SER A 46 -30.55 -3.18 -6.43
CA SER A 46 -29.89 -2.40 -7.47
C SER A 46 -28.61 -3.11 -7.95
N PRO A 47 -28.22 -2.98 -9.23
CA PRO A 47 -26.93 -3.46 -9.70
C PRO A 47 -25.76 -2.86 -8.92
N ASN A 48 -24.64 -3.58 -8.85
CA ASN A 48 -23.39 -3.06 -8.32
C ASN A 48 -22.90 -1.87 -9.17
N ARG A 49 -22.13 -0.97 -8.56
CA ARG A 49 -21.50 0.18 -9.21
C ARG A 49 -20.11 0.38 -8.62
N GLY A 50 -19.16 0.73 -9.47
CA GLY A 50 -17.83 1.17 -9.07
C GLY A 50 -17.47 2.45 -9.83
N ALA A 51 -16.62 3.28 -9.24
CA ALA A 51 -16.10 4.49 -9.84
C ALA A 51 -14.73 4.82 -9.24
N SER A 52 -13.84 5.39 -10.04
CA SER A 52 -12.68 6.11 -9.51
C SER A 52 -13.16 7.46 -9.01
N VAL A 53 -13.10 7.68 -7.71
CA VAL A 53 -13.45 8.94 -7.05
C VAL A 53 -12.19 9.66 -6.58
N ARG A 54 -12.30 10.94 -6.27
CA ARG A 54 -11.18 11.71 -5.71
C ARG A 54 -10.83 11.20 -4.31
N ASP A 55 -9.56 11.26 -3.96
CA ASP A 55 -9.02 10.96 -2.62
C ASP A 55 -9.85 11.59 -1.49
N VAL A 56 -10.13 12.89 -1.56
CA VAL A 56 -10.94 13.61 -0.56
C VAL A 56 -12.38 13.09 -0.45
N GLU A 57 -12.95 12.54 -1.53
CA GLU A 57 -14.29 11.94 -1.53
C GLU A 57 -14.26 10.50 -1.00
N ALA A 58 -13.23 9.73 -1.36
CA ALA A 58 -13.01 8.37 -0.87
C ALA A 58 -12.80 8.33 0.65
N ILE A 59 -11.93 9.20 1.15
CA ILE A 59 -11.60 9.32 2.58
C ILE A 59 -12.80 9.89 3.36
N GLY A 60 -13.48 10.88 2.78
CA GLY A 60 -14.67 11.48 3.38
C GLY A 60 -14.37 12.48 4.51
N PRO A 61 -15.40 12.85 5.29
CA PRO A 61 -15.34 14.01 6.19
C PRO A 61 -14.58 13.75 7.50
N ASP A 62 -14.25 12.50 7.82
CA ASP A 62 -13.47 12.14 9.00
C ASP A 62 -11.99 12.15 8.63
N SER A 63 -11.49 13.34 8.35
CA SER A 63 -10.13 13.57 7.88
C SER A 63 -9.62 14.94 8.27
N GLU A 64 -8.30 15.12 8.21
CA GLU A 64 -7.66 16.43 8.38
C GLU A 64 -6.50 16.57 7.37
N SER A 65 -6.07 17.80 7.09
CA SER A 65 -4.92 17.97 6.20
C SER A 65 -3.64 17.41 6.83
N LYS A 66 -2.73 16.88 6.01
CA LYS A 66 -1.42 16.40 6.47
C LYS A 66 -0.68 17.42 7.34
N ARG A 67 -0.76 18.70 6.97
CA ARG A 67 -0.09 19.78 7.68
C ARG A 67 -0.70 20.06 9.05
N GLU A 68 -2.03 20.10 9.15
CA GLU A 68 -2.71 20.25 10.45
C GLU A 68 -2.37 19.08 11.39
N TRP A 69 -2.34 17.86 10.85
CA TRP A 69 -1.96 16.67 11.60
C TRP A 69 -0.52 16.77 12.14
N GLN A 70 0.43 17.19 11.29
CA GLN A 70 1.84 17.39 11.67
C GLN A 70 2.00 18.50 12.72
N GLU A 71 1.35 19.64 12.53
CA GLU A 71 1.40 20.78 13.45
C GLU A 71 0.81 20.40 14.82
N ARG A 72 -0.33 19.71 14.85
CA ARG A 72 -0.98 19.22 16.07
C ARG A 72 -0.09 18.24 16.85
N ARG A 73 0.68 17.41 16.16
CA ARG A 73 1.66 16.49 16.78
C ARG A 73 3.03 17.15 17.02
N GLY A 74 3.24 18.40 16.63
CA GLY A 74 4.51 19.10 16.79
C GLY A 74 5.67 18.42 16.04
N ILE A 75 5.39 17.93 14.83
CA ILE A 75 6.39 17.28 13.97
C ILE A 75 7.22 18.36 13.26
N ASP A 76 8.54 18.27 13.40
CA ASP A 76 9.50 19.13 12.71
C ASP A 76 10.12 18.35 11.54
N THR A 77 9.54 18.54 10.34
CA THR A 77 9.94 17.79 9.14
C THR A 77 11.37 18.05 8.70
N SER A 78 12.01 19.12 9.17
CA SER A 78 13.42 19.41 8.88
C SER A 78 14.39 18.46 9.61
N LYS A 79 13.92 17.81 10.68
CA LYS A 79 14.70 16.86 11.48
C LYS A 79 14.52 15.41 11.05
N GLN A 80 13.48 15.12 10.25
CA GLN A 80 13.23 13.78 9.75
C GLN A 80 14.37 13.31 8.84
N VAL A 81 14.64 12.01 8.91
CA VAL A 81 15.39 11.27 7.90
C VAL A 81 14.55 11.23 6.62
N ARG A 82 15.18 11.59 5.50
CA ARG A 82 14.54 11.66 4.19
C ARG A 82 14.65 10.31 3.47
N ILE A 83 13.60 9.51 3.59
CA ILE A 83 13.38 8.27 2.85
C ILE A 83 12.89 8.61 1.44
N VAL A 84 13.38 7.85 0.46
CA VAL A 84 13.03 7.90 -0.96
C VAL A 84 11.92 6.90 -1.29
N LYS A 85 12.11 5.64 -0.88
CA LYS A 85 11.22 4.49 -1.13
C LYS A 85 11.57 3.32 -0.19
N LEU A 86 10.67 2.35 -0.08
CA LEU A 86 11.01 1.01 0.40
C LEU A 86 11.67 0.21 -0.73
N ASN A 87 12.78 -0.48 -0.44
CA ASN A 87 13.62 -1.14 -1.44
C ASN A 87 13.52 -2.66 -1.36
N HIS A 88 13.77 -3.25 -0.18
CA HIS A 88 13.74 -4.71 -0.04
C HIS A 88 13.45 -5.18 1.40
N MET A 89 12.95 -6.42 1.49
CA MET A 89 12.77 -7.12 2.75
C MET A 89 13.98 -7.96 3.12
N ARG A 90 14.20 -8.15 4.43
CA ARG A 90 15.27 -9.00 4.96
C ARG A 90 14.72 -10.05 5.93
N TYR A 91 15.03 -11.31 5.68
CA TYR A 91 14.59 -12.43 6.50
C TYR A 91 15.67 -13.50 6.71
N GLN A 92 15.50 -14.31 7.76
CA GLN A 92 16.22 -15.57 7.96
C GLN A 92 15.31 -16.77 7.77
N HIS A 93 15.81 -17.77 7.05
CA HIS A 93 15.14 -19.06 6.90
C HIS A 93 16.04 -20.21 7.36
N PRO A 94 15.51 -21.20 8.10
CA PRO A 94 16.28 -22.38 8.51
C PRO A 94 16.81 -23.18 7.31
N ASP A 95 15.99 -23.27 6.26
CA ASP A 95 16.32 -23.95 5.00
C ASP A 95 16.20 -22.98 3.83
N LEU A 96 17.35 -22.45 3.41
CA LEU A 96 17.43 -21.47 2.33
C LEU A 96 17.03 -22.06 0.97
N ASN A 97 17.15 -23.38 0.78
CA ASN A 97 16.74 -24.02 -0.47
C ASN A 97 15.22 -24.13 -0.55
N LYS A 98 14.54 -24.51 0.54
CA LYS A 98 13.06 -24.52 0.60
C LYS A 98 12.50 -23.12 0.40
N ALA A 99 13.05 -22.12 1.10
CA ALA A 99 12.67 -20.72 0.91
C ALA A 99 12.90 -20.26 -0.54
N THR A 100 14.04 -20.62 -1.14
CA THR A 100 14.34 -20.29 -2.55
C THR A 100 13.31 -20.90 -3.51
N THR A 101 12.87 -22.15 -3.29
CA THR A 101 11.84 -22.78 -4.13
C THR A 101 10.53 -22.02 -4.02
N PHE A 102 10.08 -21.75 -2.79
CA PHE A 102 8.85 -20.98 -2.56
C PHE A 102 8.92 -19.60 -3.20
N LEU A 103 9.98 -18.81 -2.94
CA LEU A 103 10.09 -17.44 -3.46
C LEU A 103 10.14 -17.39 -4.99
N ARG A 104 10.63 -18.45 -5.65
CA ARG A 104 10.55 -18.59 -7.11
C ARG A 104 9.15 -18.93 -7.59
N ASP A 105 8.45 -19.82 -6.89
CA ASP A 105 7.06 -20.15 -7.18
C ASP A 105 6.10 -19.00 -6.83
N PHE A 106 6.51 -18.09 -5.92
CA PHE A 106 5.86 -16.82 -5.61
C PHE A 106 6.17 -15.75 -6.67
N GLY A 107 7.10 -15.99 -7.60
CA GLY A 107 7.34 -15.09 -8.75
C GLY A 107 8.55 -14.18 -8.65
N MET A 108 9.50 -14.48 -7.75
CA MET A 108 10.79 -13.79 -7.69
C MET A 108 11.89 -14.56 -8.44
N HIS A 109 12.94 -13.83 -8.85
CA HIS A 109 14.12 -14.41 -9.50
C HIS A 109 15.36 -14.29 -8.61
N VAL A 110 16.13 -15.36 -8.47
CA VAL A 110 17.43 -15.30 -7.78
C VAL A 110 18.41 -14.48 -8.63
N VAL A 111 18.88 -13.35 -8.10
CA VAL A 111 19.87 -12.48 -8.77
C VAL A 111 21.29 -12.78 -8.33
N LYS A 112 21.52 -13.15 -7.06
CA LYS A 112 22.83 -13.56 -6.55
C LYS A 112 22.71 -14.69 -5.55
N LYS A 113 23.71 -15.57 -5.57
CA LYS A 113 23.89 -16.70 -4.67
C LYS A 113 25.19 -16.56 -3.89
N GLY A 114 25.14 -16.31 -2.58
CA GLY A 114 26.27 -16.44 -1.66
C GLY A 114 26.31 -17.82 -0.99
N ASP A 115 27.20 -18.03 -0.01
CA ASP A 115 27.29 -19.32 0.69
C ASP A 115 26.06 -19.57 1.58
N ASN A 116 25.70 -18.57 2.40
CA ASN A 116 24.56 -18.62 3.32
C ASN A 116 23.51 -17.54 3.03
N GLU A 117 23.59 -16.90 1.87
CA GLU A 117 22.80 -15.72 1.51
C GLU A 117 22.24 -15.85 0.09
N ARG A 118 21.07 -15.26 -0.13
CA ARG A 118 20.37 -15.19 -1.41
C ARG A 118 19.71 -13.83 -1.56
N TRP A 119 19.80 -13.30 -2.77
CA TRP A 119 19.11 -12.08 -3.18
C TRP A 119 18.12 -12.43 -4.28
N PHE A 120 16.90 -11.93 -4.15
CA PHE A 120 15.83 -12.14 -5.10
C PHE A 120 15.32 -10.81 -5.63
N ARG A 121 15.06 -10.75 -6.93
CA ARG A 121 14.55 -9.56 -7.62
C ARG A 121 13.20 -9.83 -8.26
N GLY A 122 12.46 -8.75 -8.47
CA GLY A 122 11.36 -8.70 -9.42
C GLY A 122 11.83 -8.37 -10.85
N TYR A 123 10.86 -8.02 -11.70
CA TYR A 123 11.11 -7.40 -13.00
C TYR A 123 11.20 -5.87 -12.95
N GLY A 124 10.88 -5.28 -11.78
CA GLY A 124 10.91 -3.84 -11.54
C GLY A 124 12.30 -3.23 -11.45
N PRO A 125 12.40 -1.98 -10.97
CA PRO A 125 13.61 -1.16 -11.06
C PRO A 125 14.69 -1.52 -10.02
N ASP A 126 14.35 -2.27 -8.98
CA ASP A 126 15.26 -2.53 -7.85
C ASP A 126 16.26 -3.66 -8.16
N GLN A 127 17.46 -3.57 -7.59
CA GLN A 127 18.48 -4.61 -7.74
C GLN A 127 18.01 -5.95 -7.17
N TYR A 128 17.30 -5.89 -6.04
CA TYR A 128 16.62 -6.99 -5.39
C TYR A 128 15.51 -6.43 -4.49
N VAL A 129 14.48 -7.24 -4.24
CA VAL A 129 13.31 -6.91 -3.41
C VAL A 129 13.25 -7.78 -2.16
N TYR A 130 14.03 -8.86 -2.11
CA TYR A 130 14.11 -9.78 -1.00
C TYR A 130 15.54 -10.23 -0.77
N TYR A 131 15.97 -10.19 0.48
CA TYR A 131 17.22 -10.73 0.97
C TYR A 131 16.92 -11.82 1.99
N ALA A 132 17.47 -13.01 1.75
CA ALA A 132 17.36 -14.16 2.62
C ALA A 132 18.74 -14.61 3.08
N ARG A 133 18.90 -14.88 4.38
CA ARG A 133 20.07 -15.58 4.91
C ARG A 133 19.67 -16.85 5.65
N GLN A 134 20.54 -17.85 5.64
CA GLN A 134 20.30 -19.08 6.38
C GLN A 134 20.45 -18.85 7.89
N GLY A 135 19.55 -19.42 8.68
CA GLY A 135 19.57 -19.34 10.14
C GLY A 135 18.18 -19.56 10.75
N PRO A 136 18.03 -19.51 12.08
CA PRO A 136 16.72 -19.62 12.71
C PRO A 136 15.74 -18.58 12.13
N LYS A 137 14.45 -18.94 12.03
CA LYS A 137 13.40 -18.03 11.55
C LYS A 137 13.52 -16.69 12.27
N LYS A 138 13.78 -15.62 11.53
CA LYS A 138 13.92 -14.28 12.10
C LYS A 138 13.59 -13.20 11.09
N PHE A 139 12.78 -12.24 11.52
CA PHE A 139 12.57 -10.98 10.81
C PHE A 139 13.82 -10.09 10.95
N LEU A 140 14.35 -9.59 9.85
CA LEU A 140 15.52 -8.69 9.83
C LEU A 140 15.19 -7.28 9.33
N GLY A 141 13.91 -6.96 9.14
CA GLY A 141 13.45 -5.62 8.83
C GLY A 141 13.19 -5.36 7.35
N GLY A 142 12.32 -4.38 7.10
CA GLY A 142 12.26 -3.69 5.81
C GLY A 142 13.47 -2.79 5.63
N SER A 143 13.79 -2.47 4.38
CA SER A 143 14.94 -1.63 4.02
C SER A 143 14.51 -0.46 3.18
N PHE A 144 14.66 0.74 3.73
CA PHE A 144 14.34 2.00 3.08
C PHE A 144 15.57 2.59 2.41
N GLU A 145 15.41 3.13 1.20
CA GLU A 145 16.44 3.93 0.55
C GLU A 145 16.34 5.37 1.04
N VAL A 146 17.45 6.00 1.41
CA VAL A 146 17.51 7.41 1.85
C VAL A 146 18.19 8.31 0.82
N GLU A 147 17.92 9.61 0.88
CA GLU A 147 18.36 10.57 -0.15
C GLU A 147 19.89 10.75 -0.23
N SER A 148 20.60 10.55 0.89
CA SER A 148 22.04 10.82 0.96
C SER A 148 22.75 9.96 2.01
N LYS A 149 24.08 9.98 2.00
CA LYS A 149 24.88 9.35 3.06
C LYS A 149 24.67 10.05 4.40
N GLU A 150 24.47 11.35 4.38
CA GLU A 150 24.19 12.18 5.55
C GLU A 150 22.88 11.77 6.23
N GLU A 151 21.89 11.29 5.47
CA GLU A 151 20.68 10.69 6.05
C GLU A 151 20.99 9.40 6.84
N LEU A 152 21.93 8.57 6.39
CA LEU A 152 22.40 7.42 7.20
C LEU A 152 23.08 7.86 8.50
N GLU A 153 23.81 8.98 8.47
CA GLU A 153 24.41 9.56 9.68
C GLU A 153 23.36 10.12 10.64
N LYS A 154 22.22 10.62 10.13
CA LYS A 154 21.08 11.00 10.96
C LYS A 154 20.43 9.78 11.60
N VAL A 155 20.25 8.68 10.86
CA VAL A 155 19.69 7.42 11.38
C VAL A 155 20.46 6.93 12.61
N LEU A 156 21.79 6.99 12.59
CA LEU A 156 22.65 6.59 13.71
C LEU A 156 22.46 7.42 14.99
N LYS A 157 21.80 8.59 14.89
CA LYS A 157 21.62 9.55 15.98
C LYS A 157 20.17 9.63 16.46
N ILE A 158 19.27 8.80 15.92
CA ILE A 158 17.87 8.80 16.31
C ILE A 158 17.75 8.34 17.76
N GLU A 159 17.11 9.17 18.59
CA GLU A 159 16.82 8.83 19.98
C GLU A 159 15.81 7.68 20.07
N GLY A 160 16.02 6.79 21.03
CA GLY A 160 15.17 5.60 21.22
C GLY A 160 15.48 4.42 20.28
N ALA A 161 16.30 4.62 19.25
CA ALA A 161 16.80 3.52 18.41
C ALA A 161 18.03 2.86 19.01
N THR A 162 18.18 1.55 18.77
CA THR A 162 19.41 0.80 19.04
C THR A 162 20.11 0.49 17.72
N VAL A 163 21.33 0.99 17.52
CA VAL A 163 22.10 0.65 16.31
C VAL A 163 22.51 -0.82 16.33
N LEU A 164 22.23 -1.54 15.22
CA LEU A 164 22.47 -2.98 15.06
C LEU A 164 23.69 -3.28 14.17
N THR A 165 24.11 -2.33 13.33
CA THR A 165 25.35 -2.38 12.53
C THR A 165 26.52 -1.69 13.25
N ASP A 166 27.76 -1.92 12.82
CA ASP A 166 28.92 -1.16 13.29
C ASP A 166 29.03 0.18 12.53
N GLY A 167 28.05 1.05 12.77
CA GLY A 167 27.91 2.31 12.02
C GLY A 167 27.37 2.10 10.61
N ILE A 168 27.95 2.81 9.63
CA ILE A 168 27.61 2.70 8.21
C ILE A 168 28.48 1.62 7.57
N GLU A 169 27.87 0.50 7.18
CA GLU A 169 28.57 -0.63 6.57
C GLU A 169 28.44 -0.61 5.04
N GLU A 170 29.47 -1.05 4.34
CA GLU A 170 29.44 -1.22 2.89
C GLU A 170 28.79 -2.57 2.52
N MET A 171 27.79 -2.56 1.65
CA MET A 171 27.11 -3.75 1.15
C MET A 171 27.89 -4.41 -0.01
N LYS A 172 29.15 -4.78 0.24
CA LYS A 172 30.09 -5.29 -0.78
C LYS A 172 29.53 -6.43 -1.62
N ASP A 173 28.76 -7.31 -0.99
CA ASP A 173 28.19 -8.49 -1.62
C ASP A 173 26.79 -8.27 -2.19
N ALA A 174 26.08 -7.21 -1.84
CA ALA A 174 24.74 -6.99 -2.36
C ALA A 174 24.80 -6.61 -3.85
N PRO A 175 23.90 -7.13 -4.69
CA PRO A 175 23.73 -6.62 -6.05
C PRO A 175 23.51 -5.11 -6.04
N GLY A 176 24.30 -4.39 -6.84
CA GLY A 176 24.31 -2.93 -6.87
C GLY A 176 25.12 -2.25 -5.76
N GLY A 177 25.65 -3.00 -4.78
CA GLY A 177 26.45 -2.44 -3.69
C GLY A 177 25.69 -1.40 -2.86
N GLY A 178 26.42 -0.39 -2.39
CA GLY A 178 25.90 0.70 -1.57
C GLY A 178 26.29 0.58 -0.10
N PHE A 179 25.63 1.35 0.75
CA PHE A 179 25.87 1.41 2.18
C PHE A 179 24.58 1.12 2.95
N ILE A 180 24.71 0.57 4.15
CA ILE A 180 23.57 0.22 5.01
C ILE A 180 23.82 0.61 6.47
N VAL A 181 22.76 1.05 7.12
CA VAL A 181 22.64 1.14 8.58
C VAL A 181 21.41 0.35 8.99
N SER A 182 21.54 -0.50 10.02
CA SER A 182 20.39 -1.15 10.64
C SER A 182 20.22 -0.64 12.06
N ILE A 183 18.99 -0.32 12.43
CA ILE A 183 18.60 0.03 13.80
C ILE A 183 17.48 -0.92 14.25
N ALA A 184 17.34 -1.10 15.55
CA ALA A 184 16.12 -1.56 16.18
C ALA A 184 15.32 -0.32 16.60
N ASP A 185 14.04 -0.30 16.27
CA ASP A 185 13.10 0.71 16.77
C ASP A 185 12.88 0.56 18.30
N PRO A 186 12.11 1.45 18.95
CA PRO A 186 11.86 1.38 20.39
C PRO A 186 11.30 0.05 20.89
N GLU A 187 10.62 -0.71 20.03
CA GLU A 187 10.11 -2.04 20.36
C GLU A 187 11.05 -3.18 19.97
N GLY A 188 12.22 -2.88 19.39
CA GLY A 188 13.22 -3.87 19.03
C GLY A 188 13.04 -4.45 17.63
N PHE A 189 12.12 -3.93 16.82
CA PHE A 189 12.01 -4.37 15.43
C PHE A 189 13.18 -3.82 14.62
N PRO A 190 13.90 -4.68 13.88
CA PRO A 190 14.93 -4.21 12.97
C PRO A 190 14.31 -3.42 11.81
N VAL A 191 14.93 -2.29 11.48
CA VAL A 191 14.65 -1.47 10.29
C VAL A 191 15.99 -1.09 9.66
N ASN A 192 16.06 -1.11 8.35
CA ASN A 192 17.30 -0.88 7.61
C ASN A 192 17.17 0.36 6.73
N PHE A 193 18.28 1.05 6.54
CA PHE A 193 18.40 2.23 5.71
C PHE A 193 19.59 2.08 4.79
N ILE A 194 19.39 2.27 3.49
CA ILE A 194 20.42 2.12 2.47
C ILE A 194 20.64 3.40 1.67
N TRP A 195 21.85 3.59 1.16
CA TRP A 195 22.17 4.64 0.22
C TRP A 195 23.23 4.18 -0.79
N GLY A 196 23.18 4.73 -2.01
CA GLY A 196 24.23 4.52 -3.02
C GLY A 196 24.19 3.16 -3.71
N GLN A 197 23.08 2.42 -3.63
CA GLN A 197 22.88 1.21 -4.43
C GLN A 197 22.74 1.60 -5.92
N ALA A 198 23.52 0.96 -6.79
CA ALA A 198 23.50 1.25 -8.21
C ALA A 198 22.17 0.83 -8.88
N GLU A 199 21.73 1.60 -9.87
CA GLU A 199 20.55 1.26 -10.67
C GLU A 199 20.75 -0.02 -11.51
N VAL A 200 19.64 -0.67 -11.82
CA VAL A 200 19.60 -1.84 -12.71
C VAL A 200 19.90 -1.40 -14.14
N LYS A 201 20.96 -1.96 -14.73
CA LYS A 201 21.36 -1.68 -16.13
C LYS A 201 20.89 -2.74 -17.13
N GLU A 202 20.50 -3.91 -16.64
CA GLU A 202 20.00 -5.00 -17.49
C GLU A 202 18.55 -4.74 -17.90
N GLU A 203 18.21 -5.12 -19.14
CA GLU A 203 16.82 -5.16 -19.58
C GLU A 203 16.14 -6.40 -19.00
N ARG A 204 14.98 -6.21 -18.38
CA ARG A 204 14.17 -7.28 -17.80
C ARG A 204 12.88 -7.40 -18.58
N ALA A 205 12.47 -8.63 -18.88
CA ALA A 205 11.18 -8.89 -19.51
C ALA A 205 10.06 -8.38 -18.61
N LYS A 206 9.22 -7.49 -19.15
CA LYS A 206 8.07 -6.92 -18.44
C LYS A 206 6.78 -7.54 -19.01
N PRO A 207 5.80 -7.88 -18.17
CA PRO A 207 4.49 -8.26 -18.66
C PRO A 207 3.86 -7.14 -19.49
N VAL A 208 3.06 -7.49 -20.49
CA VAL A 208 2.41 -6.53 -21.39
C VAL A 208 1.07 -6.12 -20.78
N LYS A 209 0.77 -4.81 -20.78
CA LYS A 209 -0.57 -4.33 -20.40
C LYS A 209 -1.61 -4.82 -21.41
N LEU A 210 -2.51 -5.68 -20.98
CA LEU A 210 -3.54 -6.25 -21.85
C LEU A 210 -4.68 -5.26 -22.12
N LEU A 211 -5.24 -5.31 -23.33
CA LEU A 211 -6.47 -4.59 -23.66
C LEU A 211 -7.69 -5.41 -23.22
N VAL A 212 -8.52 -4.82 -22.37
CA VAL A 212 -9.78 -5.44 -21.93
C VAL A 212 -10.92 -4.92 -22.82
N ASN A 213 -11.84 -5.81 -23.19
CA ASN A 213 -13.04 -5.45 -23.93
C ASN A 213 -14.20 -5.32 -22.93
N ASP A 214 -15.05 -4.30 -23.06
CA ASP A 214 -16.35 -4.24 -22.38
C ASP A 214 -17.51 -4.55 -23.34
N GLU A 215 -18.76 -4.35 -22.92
CA GLU A 215 -19.95 -4.65 -23.74
C GLU A 215 -20.06 -3.78 -25.00
N THR A 216 -19.46 -2.57 -25.00
CA THR A 216 -19.50 -1.58 -26.08
C THR A 216 -18.15 -1.36 -26.76
N ASP A 217 -17.06 -1.21 -26.02
CA ASP A 217 -15.70 -1.02 -26.54
C ASP A 217 -14.97 -2.36 -26.63
N LYS A 218 -14.73 -2.81 -27.86
CA LYS A 218 -14.14 -4.12 -28.18
C LYS A 218 -12.95 -3.98 -29.12
N PRO A 219 -11.85 -3.31 -28.71
CA PRO A 219 -10.73 -3.04 -29.59
C PRO A 219 -10.01 -4.31 -30.05
N ARG A 220 -10.13 -5.42 -29.31
CA ARG A 220 -9.56 -6.72 -29.71
C ARG A 220 -10.38 -7.39 -30.82
N VAL A 221 -10.01 -7.13 -32.09
CA VAL A 221 -10.60 -7.78 -33.27
C VAL A 221 -9.72 -8.92 -33.76
N LYS A 222 -10.26 -10.16 -33.76
CA LYS A 222 -9.51 -11.40 -34.08
C LYS A 222 -8.22 -11.59 -33.26
N ALA A 223 -8.13 -10.92 -32.11
CA ALA A 223 -7.03 -11.00 -31.15
C ALA A 223 -7.56 -11.56 -29.83
N PHE A 224 -7.06 -12.74 -29.44
CA PHE A 224 -7.53 -13.46 -28.26
C PHE A 224 -6.49 -13.39 -27.15
N GLN A 225 -6.94 -13.19 -25.91
CA GLN A 225 -6.06 -13.35 -24.74
C GLN A 225 -5.79 -14.84 -24.53
N ARG A 226 -4.52 -15.19 -24.38
CA ARG A 226 -4.01 -16.52 -24.04
C ARG A 226 -2.91 -16.30 -23.01
N TYR A 227 -3.01 -17.02 -21.90
CA TYR A 227 -2.05 -16.93 -20.81
C TYR A 227 -1.19 -18.19 -20.80
N GLU A 228 0.07 -18.04 -20.41
CA GLU A 228 0.95 -19.16 -20.09
C GLU A 228 0.89 -19.39 -18.57
N PRO A 229 0.53 -20.59 -18.10
CA PRO A 229 0.51 -20.87 -16.66
C PRO A 229 1.88 -20.68 -16.02
N GLY A 230 1.92 -20.03 -14.86
CA GLY A 230 3.15 -19.75 -14.15
C GLY A 230 2.94 -18.86 -12.93
N PRO A 231 4.03 -18.57 -12.19
CA PRO A 231 3.96 -17.68 -11.04
C PRO A 231 3.65 -16.23 -11.47
N ALA A 232 2.94 -15.49 -10.62
CA ALA A 232 2.73 -14.06 -10.80
C ALA A 232 4.07 -13.33 -10.62
N ALA A 233 4.63 -12.80 -11.71
CA ALA A 233 5.93 -12.14 -11.65
C ALA A 233 5.88 -10.90 -10.75
N VAL A 234 6.79 -10.84 -9.76
CA VAL A 234 6.90 -9.72 -8.83
C VAL A 234 7.54 -8.52 -9.54
N HIS A 235 6.98 -7.33 -9.36
CA HIS A 235 7.51 -6.05 -9.81
C HIS A 235 8.50 -5.47 -8.79
N LYS A 236 7.98 -4.99 -7.65
CA LYS A 236 8.71 -4.37 -6.53
C LYS A 236 8.14 -4.83 -5.19
N LEU A 237 8.86 -4.54 -4.10
CA LEU A 237 8.27 -4.54 -2.76
C LEU A 237 7.43 -3.26 -2.61
N GLY A 238 6.14 -3.39 -2.27
CA GLY A 238 5.25 -2.25 -2.02
C GLY A 238 5.28 -1.80 -0.58
N HIS A 239 4.94 -2.71 0.33
CA HIS A 239 4.88 -2.43 1.76
C HIS A 239 5.28 -3.61 2.64
N PHE A 240 5.49 -3.33 3.92
CA PHE A 240 5.54 -4.35 4.96
C PHE A 240 4.81 -3.86 6.22
N GLY A 241 4.34 -4.82 7.01
CA GLY A 241 3.54 -4.60 8.20
C GLY A 241 4.20 -5.11 9.47
N ILE A 242 3.96 -4.45 10.61
CA ILE A 242 4.31 -4.96 11.95
C ILE A 242 3.14 -4.86 12.92
N ASN A 243 3.06 -5.81 13.84
CA ASN A 243 2.16 -5.77 14.99
C ASN A 243 2.98 -5.33 16.21
N VAL A 244 2.56 -4.25 16.87
CA VAL A 244 3.30 -3.57 17.95
C VAL A 244 2.54 -3.58 19.27
N ASP A 245 3.24 -3.48 20.39
CA ASP A 245 2.63 -3.47 21.72
C ASP A 245 2.09 -2.08 22.11
N ASP A 246 2.84 -1.00 21.81
CA ASP A 246 2.48 0.39 22.08
C ASP A 246 2.36 1.18 20.76
N PHE A 247 1.22 0.99 20.10
CA PHE A 247 0.93 1.65 18.81
C PHE A 247 1.08 3.18 18.85
N PRO A 248 0.52 3.93 19.83
CA PRO A 248 0.70 5.38 19.89
C PRO A 248 2.15 5.81 19.99
N ALA A 249 2.96 5.17 20.84
CA ALA A 249 4.37 5.51 21.00
C ALA A 249 5.17 5.20 19.72
N GLN A 250 4.92 4.05 19.09
CA GLN A 250 5.58 3.68 17.85
C GLN A 250 5.21 4.59 16.69
N MET A 251 3.93 4.94 16.53
CA MET A 251 3.49 5.84 15.47
C MET A 251 4.14 7.22 15.63
N ASP A 252 4.18 7.75 16.85
CA ASP A 252 4.85 9.01 17.15
C ASP A 252 6.35 8.94 16.82
N TRP A 253 7.03 7.86 17.21
CA TRP A 253 8.45 7.68 16.92
C TRP A 253 8.74 7.61 15.40
N TYR A 254 8.01 6.80 14.63
CA TYR A 254 8.25 6.69 13.18
C TYR A 254 7.96 8.02 12.46
N THR A 255 6.84 8.66 12.78
CA THR A 255 6.39 9.87 12.06
C THR A 255 7.16 11.13 12.47
N ARG A 256 7.84 11.15 13.62
CA ARG A 256 8.79 12.21 13.99
C ARG A 256 10.16 12.05 13.37
N ASN A 257 10.64 10.80 13.24
CA ASN A 257 12.02 10.53 12.84
C ASN A 257 12.18 10.30 11.35
N PHE A 258 11.13 9.89 10.65
CA PHE A 258 11.15 9.63 9.22
C PHE A 258 10.05 10.44 8.54
N ASN A 259 10.24 10.77 7.27
CA ASN A 259 9.20 11.36 6.43
C ASN A 259 8.10 10.36 6.06
N ILE A 260 7.68 9.52 7.00
CA ILE A 260 6.50 8.67 6.90
C ILE A 260 5.32 9.46 7.47
N TYR A 261 4.21 9.49 6.76
CA TYR A 261 2.97 10.10 7.23
C TYR A 261 1.78 9.16 7.02
N PRO A 262 0.75 9.24 7.86
CA PRO A 262 -0.46 8.45 7.67
C PRO A 262 -1.18 8.84 6.37
N SER A 263 -1.45 7.89 5.49
CA SER A 263 -2.61 8.03 4.58
C SER A 263 -3.89 7.81 5.39
N ASP A 264 -3.88 6.80 6.26
CA ASP A 264 -5.02 6.41 7.08
C ASP A 264 -4.58 6.03 8.49
N ILE A 265 -5.42 6.37 9.44
CA ILE A 265 -5.37 5.92 10.82
C ILE A 265 -6.65 5.16 11.11
N LEU A 266 -6.51 3.92 11.57
CA LEU A 266 -7.66 3.14 12.00
C LEU A 266 -7.84 3.24 13.51
N TYR A 267 -9.10 3.30 13.94
CA TYR A 267 -9.48 3.41 15.34
C TYR A 267 -10.52 2.37 15.74
N VAL A 268 -10.53 2.03 17.03
CA VAL A 268 -11.66 1.36 17.68
C VAL A 268 -12.44 2.38 18.51
N SER A 269 -13.76 2.24 18.52
CA SER A 269 -14.63 3.07 19.37
C SER A 269 -14.58 2.56 20.80
N GLU A 270 -14.43 3.46 21.76
CA GLU A 270 -14.48 3.18 23.19
C GLU A 270 -15.89 3.46 23.75
N GLU A 271 -16.23 2.85 24.89
CA GLU A 271 -17.53 3.06 25.54
C GLU A 271 -17.70 4.48 26.11
N LYS A 272 -16.60 5.11 26.52
CA LYS A 272 -16.61 6.49 27.05
C LYS A 272 -16.86 7.49 25.92
N VAL A 273 -17.46 8.63 26.27
CA VAL A 273 -17.72 9.72 25.32
C VAL A 273 -16.60 10.75 25.40
N ASP A 274 -16.13 11.21 24.25
CA ASP A 274 -15.24 12.35 24.13
C ASP A 274 -16.03 13.64 24.45
N GLU A 275 -15.64 14.35 25.50
CA GLU A 275 -16.37 15.52 26.01
C GLU A 275 -16.34 16.71 25.02
N ALA A 276 -15.34 16.80 24.15
CA ALA A 276 -15.22 17.90 23.19
C ALA A 276 -16.13 17.71 21.97
N THR A 277 -16.36 16.46 21.56
CA THR A 277 -17.11 16.13 20.35
C THR A 277 -18.50 15.56 20.62
N GLY A 278 -18.76 15.08 21.85
CA GLY A 278 -19.98 14.37 22.22
C GLY A 278 -20.16 13.01 21.53
N LYS A 279 -19.10 12.47 20.92
CA LYS A 279 -19.06 11.16 20.25
C LYS A 279 -18.36 10.12 21.11
N ALA A 280 -18.52 8.83 20.78
CA ALA A 280 -17.70 7.78 21.37
C ALA A 280 -16.21 8.15 21.21
N ALA A 281 -15.45 8.05 22.31
CA ALA A 281 -14.02 8.26 22.27
C ALA A 281 -13.37 7.21 21.36
N ARG A 282 -12.23 7.56 20.78
CA ARG A 282 -11.55 6.72 19.79
C ARG A 282 -10.18 6.37 20.31
N LYS A 283 -9.80 5.10 20.16
CA LYS A 283 -8.43 4.65 20.33
C LYS A 283 -7.86 4.30 18.97
N GLU A 284 -6.86 5.05 18.53
CA GLU A 284 -6.08 4.73 17.32
C GLU A 284 -5.34 3.40 17.54
N VAL A 285 -5.42 2.49 16.57
CA VAL A 285 -4.87 1.12 16.67
C VAL A 285 -4.07 0.69 15.45
N ALA A 286 -4.23 1.34 14.29
CA ALA A 286 -3.43 1.03 13.12
C ALA A 286 -3.12 2.26 12.27
N LEU A 287 -2.05 2.15 11.49
CA LEU A 287 -1.51 3.16 10.59
C LEU A 287 -1.24 2.52 9.23
N PHE A 288 -1.68 3.18 8.16
CA PHE A 288 -1.17 2.99 6.80
C PHE A 288 -0.30 4.20 6.45
N GLY A 289 1.01 3.96 6.29
CA GLY A 289 2.03 5.00 6.19
C GLY A 289 2.60 5.14 4.78
N SER A 290 2.47 6.33 4.20
CA SER A 290 3.10 6.79 2.96
C SER A 290 4.44 7.48 3.21
N ILE A 291 5.36 7.46 2.24
CA ILE A 291 6.59 8.27 2.29
C ILE A 291 6.33 9.64 1.68
N ASP A 292 6.46 10.70 2.47
CA ASP A 292 6.26 12.08 2.03
C ASP A 292 7.38 12.56 1.09
N ARG A 293 7.07 12.61 -0.21
CA ARG A 293 7.91 13.18 -1.28
C ARG A 293 7.31 14.46 -1.88
N GLY A 294 6.53 15.20 -1.08
CA GLY A 294 5.86 16.43 -1.52
C GLY A 294 4.81 16.14 -2.60
N GLN A 295 4.90 16.85 -3.72
CA GLN A 295 4.01 16.66 -4.88
C GLN A 295 4.24 15.35 -5.65
N THR A 296 5.36 14.65 -5.44
CA THR A 296 5.64 13.39 -6.16
C THR A 296 4.66 12.31 -5.69
N PRO A 297 3.86 11.72 -6.59
CA PRO A 297 2.97 10.63 -6.21
C PRO A 297 3.77 9.42 -5.70
N VAL A 298 3.32 8.86 -4.58
CA VAL A 298 3.89 7.67 -3.94
C VAL A 298 2.80 6.63 -3.69
N ASP A 299 3.18 5.38 -3.45
CA ASP A 299 2.22 4.35 -3.04
C ASP A 299 1.44 4.82 -1.81
N HIS A 300 0.12 4.61 -1.80
CA HIS A 300 -0.78 4.91 -0.68
C HIS A 300 -0.23 4.49 0.68
N HIS A 301 0.47 3.36 0.73
CA HIS A 301 1.29 3.03 1.88
C HIS A 301 2.47 2.16 1.46
N THR A 302 3.53 2.26 2.24
CA THR A 302 4.73 1.44 2.15
C THR A 302 5.13 0.85 3.52
N PHE A 303 4.52 1.36 4.58
CA PHE A 303 4.68 0.84 5.93
C PHE A 303 3.30 0.74 6.59
N PHE A 304 3.00 -0.41 7.16
CA PHE A 304 1.80 -0.65 7.93
C PHE A 304 2.18 -1.01 9.37
N MET A 305 1.36 -0.58 10.32
CA MET A 305 1.53 -0.96 11.71
C MET A 305 0.18 -1.05 12.38
N THR A 306 0.00 -2.07 13.22
CA THR A 306 -1.21 -2.24 14.03
C THR A 306 -0.86 -2.70 15.43
N THR A 307 -1.72 -2.41 16.41
CA THR A 307 -1.59 -2.96 17.76
C THR A 307 -1.70 -4.48 17.72
N THR A 308 -0.89 -5.18 18.51
CA THR A 308 -1.05 -6.61 18.77
C THR A 308 -2.37 -6.88 19.46
N VAL A 309 -2.96 -8.04 19.17
CA VAL A 309 -4.10 -8.51 19.96
C VAL A 309 -3.63 -8.92 21.37
N PRO A 310 -4.44 -8.70 22.42
CA PRO A 310 -4.04 -9.00 23.79
C PRO A 310 -3.54 -10.45 23.97
N GLY A 311 -2.34 -10.60 24.55
CA GLY A 311 -1.74 -11.90 24.84
C GLY A 311 -0.95 -12.53 23.68
N LYS A 312 -0.76 -11.83 22.56
CA LYS A 312 0.18 -12.20 21.50
C LYS A 312 1.44 -11.36 21.57
N ASP A 313 2.55 -11.96 21.15
CA ASP A 313 3.81 -11.23 21.02
C ASP A 313 3.78 -10.33 19.78
N LYS A 314 4.43 -9.18 19.88
CA LYS A 314 4.76 -8.34 18.73
C LYS A 314 5.54 -9.11 17.66
N HIS A 315 5.20 -8.89 16.40
CA HIS A 315 5.77 -9.65 15.29
C HIS A 315 5.63 -8.90 13.95
N VAL A 316 6.31 -9.39 12.92
CA VAL A 316 6.10 -8.90 11.54
C VAL A 316 4.75 -9.43 11.04
N HIS A 317 3.89 -8.55 10.54
CA HIS A 317 2.59 -8.93 10.00
C HIS A 317 2.77 -9.62 8.65
N HIS A 318 3.28 -8.91 7.65
CA HIS A 318 3.48 -9.41 6.29
C HIS A 318 4.46 -8.54 5.51
N SER A 319 4.88 -9.02 4.34
CA SER A 319 5.54 -8.21 3.31
C SER A 319 4.82 -8.38 1.97
N SER A 320 4.64 -7.29 1.23
CA SER A 320 3.73 -7.24 0.09
C SER A 320 4.40 -6.80 -1.19
N TYR A 321 4.17 -7.55 -2.26
CA TYR A 321 4.89 -7.43 -3.52
C TYR A 321 3.93 -7.14 -4.66
N GLU A 322 4.21 -6.07 -5.39
CA GLU A 322 3.37 -5.64 -6.50
C GLU A 322 3.48 -6.63 -7.67
N VAL A 323 2.37 -7.00 -8.27
CA VAL A 323 2.29 -7.78 -9.51
C VAL A 323 1.53 -6.98 -10.58
N HIS A 324 1.61 -7.44 -11.82
CA HIS A 324 1.27 -6.62 -12.99
C HIS A 324 -0.20 -6.21 -13.10
N ASP A 325 -1.12 -7.17 -12.95
CA ASP A 325 -2.55 -6.93 -13.09
C ASP A 325 -3.37 -8.03 -12.41
N PHE A 326 -4.69 -7.84 -12.43
CA PHE A 326 -5.65 -8.74 -11.80
C PHE A 326 -5.60 -10.18 -12.34
N ASP A 327 -5.53 -10.35 -13.67
CA ASP A 327 -5.46 -11.69 -14.27
C ASP A 327 -4.17 -12.41 -13.86
N THR A 328 -3.04 -11.70 -13.87
CA THR A 328 -1.75 -12.25 -13.46
C THR A 328 -1.79 -12.69 -12.00
N GLN A 329 -2.40 -11.90 -11.11
CA GLN A 329 -2.55 -12.26 -9.71
C GLN A 329 -3.44 -13.51 -9.51
N LEU A 330 -4.57 -13.61 -10.20
CA LEU A 330 -5.43 -14.80 -10.14
C LEU A 330 -4.73 -16.06 -10.67
N LEU A 331 -3.94 -15.93 -11.73
CA LEU A 331 -3.12 -17.04 -12.23
C LEU A 331 -2.02 -17.44 -11.24
N GLY A 332 -1.39 -16.46 -10.59
CA GLY A 332 -0.45 -16.68 -9.48
C GLY A 332 -1.08 -17.43 -8.31
N HIS A 333 -2.29 -17.02 -7.90
CA HIS A 333 -3.07 -17.68 -6.87
C HIS A 333 -3.33 -19.16 -7.23
N GLN A 334 -3.80 -19.43 -8.46
CA GLN A 334 -4.02 -20.79 -8.95
C GLN A 334 -2.72 -21.61 -8.94
N TRP A 335 -1.62 -21.02 -9.41
CA TRP A 335 -0.30 -21.66 -9.45
C TRP A 335 0.18 -22.07 -8.05
N LEU A 336 0.05 -21.19 -7.06
CA LEU A 336 0.42 -21.48 -5.67
C LEU A 336 -0.49 -22.54 -5.03
N ALA A 337 -1.80 -22.49 -5.32
CA ALA A 337 -2.77 -23.48 -4.86
C ALA A 337 -2.53 -24.89 -5.45
N GLU A 338 -2.18 -24.98 -6.74
CA GLU A 338 -1.82 -26.23 -7.40
C GLU A 338 -0.58 -26.87 -6.76
N LYS A 339 0.38 -26.04 -6.35
CA LYS A 339 1.59 -26.42 -5.61
C LYS A 339 1.37 -26.73 -4.13
N LYS A 340 0.13 -26.57 -3.63
CA LYS A 340 -0.26 -26.86 -2.24
C LYS A 340 0.46 -25.97 -1.21
N TYR A 341 0.75 -24.72 -1.58
CA TYR A 341 1.09 -23.71 -0.59
C TYR A 341 -0.14 -23.33 0.24
N GLU A 342 0.10 -22.73 1.40
CA GLU A 342 -0.95 -22.40 2.36
C GLU A 342 -1.41 -20.95 2.15
N SER A 343 -2.65 -20.80 1.68
CA SER A 343 -3.29 -19.50 1.51
C SER A 343 -3.73 -18.97 2.88
N VAL A 344 -3.56 -17.67 3.10
CA VAL A 344 -3.99 -16.98 4.31
C VAL A 344 -5.34 -16.32 4.07
N TRP A 345 -5.41 -15.41 3.11
CA TRP A 345 -6.60 -14.64 2.79
C TRP A 345 -6.54 -14.11 1.37
N GLY A 346 -7.66 -14.16 0.65
CA GLY A 346 -7.77 -13.69 -0.72
C GLY A 346 -8.19 -14.78 -1.72
N VAL A 347 -8.30 -14.46 -3.00
CA VAL A 347 -8.10 -13.12 -3.59
C VAL A 347 -9.24 -12.17 -3.21
N GLY A 348 -8.92 -10.91 -2.90
CA GLY A 348 -9.90 -9.87 -2.58
C GLY A 348 -9.44 -8.48 -3.00
N ARG A 349 -10.21 -7.45 -2.65
CA ARG A 349 -9.85 -6.05 -2.84
C ARG A 349 -9.99 -5.27 -1.54
N HIS A 350 -8.93 -4.59 -1.13
CA HIS A 350 -8.93 -3.70 0.01
C HIS A 350 -9.75 -2.43 -0.24
N ILE A 351 -10.35 -1.91 0.83
CA ILE A 351 -10.94 -0.56 0.81
C ILE A 351 -9.81 0.49 0.80
N LEU A 352 -8.81 0.31 1.66
CA LEU A 352 -7.68 1.24 1.80
C LEU A 352 -6.64 0.97 0.70
N GLY A 353 -6.23 2.03 -0.01
CA GLY A 353 -5.30 1.96 -1.14
C GLY A 353 -5.82 1.17 -2.34
N SER A 354 -7.08 0.72 -2.33
CA SER A 354 -7.76 -0.02 -3.41
C SER A 354 -7.08 -1.32 -3.89
N GLN A 355 -6.04 -1.78 -3.22
CA GLN A 355 -5.21 -2.91 -3.66
C GLN A 355 -6.01 -4.20 -3.78
N ILE A 356 -5.79 -4.95 -4.87
CA ILE A 356 -6.23 -6.35 -4.96
C ILE A 356 -5.20 -7.18 -4.22
N PHE A 357 -5.60 -7.95 -3.22
CA PHE A 357 -4.68 -8.70 -2.36
C PHE A 357 -4.78 -10.22 -2.53
N ASP A 358 -3.68 -10.92 -2.28
CA ASP A 358 -3.61 -12.38 -2.17
C ASP A 358 -2.47 -12.78 -1.20
N TYR A 359 -2.85 -13.22 0.00
CA TYR A 359 -1.92 -13.52 1.10
C TYR A 359 -1.62 -15.02 1.21
N TRP A 360 -0.35 -15.33 1.44
CA TRP A 360 0.18 -16.70 1.58
C TRP A 360 1.17 -16.81 2.73
N TRP A 361 1.21 -17.97 3.37
CA TRP A 361 2.32 -18.32 4.25
C TRP A 361 3.48 -18.82 3.41
N ASP A 362 4.67 -18.26 3.63
CA ASP A 362 5.90 -18.88 3.16
C ASP A 362 6.18 -20.19 3.93
N VAL A 363 7.14 -20.96 3.42
CA VAL A 363 7.51 -22.26 4.01
C VAL A 363 8.15 -22.18 5.41
N THR A 364 8.36 -20.99 5.93
CA THR A 364 8.90 -20.69 7.26
C THR A 364 7.84 -20.02 8.17
N GLY A 365 6.65 -19.72 7.64
CA GLY A 365 5.56 -19.02 8.33
C GLY A 365 5.73 -17.50 8.42
N PHE A 366 6.40 -16.86 7.46
CA PHE A 366 6.26 -15.43 7.19
C PHE A 366 5.11 -15.22 6.21
N MET A 367 4.23 -14.27 6.52
CA MET A 367 3.15 -13.91 5.59
C MET A 367 3.71 -13.05 4.46
N VAL A 368 3.37 -13.41 3.23
CA VAL A 368 3.68 -12.65 2.04
C VAL A 368 2.40 -12.37 1.26
N GLU A 369 2.34 -11.22 0.61
CA GLU A 369 1.19 -10.76 -0.15
C GLU A 369 1.60 -10.48 -1.59
N HIS A 370 0.79 -10.91 -2.55
CA HIS A 370 0.76 -10.29 -3.88
C HIS A 370 -0.30 -9.19 -3.87
N TYR A 371 0.06 -8.02 -4.39
CA TYR A 371 -0.92 -6.98 -4.63
C TYR A 371 -0.85 -6.41 -6.05
N ALA A 372 -1.98 -5.91 -6.54
CA ALA A 372 -2.07 -5.14 -7.78
C ALA A 372 -3.04 -3.96 -7.61
N ASP A 373 -3.00 -3.00 -8.53
CA ASP A 373 -4.01 -1.93 -8.63
C ASP A 373 -4.10 -1.05 -7.37
N GLY A 374 -2.94 -0.59 -6.88
CA GLY A 374 -2.84 0.30 -5.73
C GLY A 374 -2.94 1.79 -6.07
N ASP A 375 -3.56 2.56 -5.19
CA ASP A 375 -3.67 4.01 -5.31
C ASP A 375 -2.33 4.73 -5.06
N LEU A 376 -2.17 5.88 -5.72
CA LEU A 376 -1.05 6.79 -5.47
C LEU A 376 -1.55 8.06 -4.78
N VAL A 377 -0.80 8.54 -3.79
CA VAL A 377 -1.10 9.71 -2.97
C VAL A 377 0.06 10.70 -2.98
N ASN A 378 -0.17 11.93 -2.55
CA ASN A 378 0.88 12.94 -2.39
C ASN A 378 0.59 13.84 -1.18
N GLU A 379 1.33 14.94 -1.05
CA GLU A 379 1.15 15.87 0.08
C GLU A 379 -0.22 16.53 0.21
N ASP A 380 -1.03 16.56 -0.86
CA ASP A 380 -2.37 17.13 -0.85
C ASP A 380 -3.44 16.13 -0.42
N THR A 381 -3.09 14.84 -0.33
CA THR A 381 -3.98 13.80 0.19
C THR A 381 -4.13 13.97 1.71
N PRO A 382 -5.37 14.08 2.24
CA PRO A 382 -5.59 14.25 3.67
C PRO A 382 -5.29 12.96 4.44
N VAL A 383 -5.12 13.09 5.76
CA VAL A 383 -5.07 11.95 6.68
C VAL A 383 -6.51 11.47 6.92
N GLY A 384 -6.81 10.24 6.52
CA GLY A 384 -8.11 9.60 6.75
C GLY A 384 -8.22 8.92 8.10
N TYR A 385 -9.42 8.93 8.68
CA TYR A 385 -9.74 8.17 9.90
C TYR A 385 -10.85 7.16 9.60
N GLY A 386 -10.58 5.88 9.86
CA GLY A 386 -11.51 4.79 9.61
C GLY A 386 -11.68 3.85 10.81
N PRO A 387 -12.80 3.13 10.93
CA PRO A 387 -12.95 2.10 11.95
C PRO A 387 -12.09 0.86 11.62
N ALA A 388 -11.44 0.29 12.64
CA ALA A 388 -10.70 -0.98 12.55
C ALA A 388 -11.65 -2.19 12.66
N GLU A 389 -12.62 -2.28 11.75
CA GLU A 389 -13.63 -3.34 11.72
C GLU A 389 -13.35 -4.34 10.59
N HIS A 390 -13.68 -5.63 10.80
CA HIS A 390 -13.38 -6.70 9.83
C HIS A 390 -14.04 -6.42 8.46
N GLU A 391 -15.25 -5.85 8.49
CA GLU A 391 -16.04 -5.47 7.31
C GLU A 391 -15.46 -4.25 6.59
N GLY A 392 -14.57 -3.48 7.26
CA GLY A 392 -13.91 -2.30 6.71
C GLY A 392 -12.59 -2.58 5.98
N LEU A 393 -12.13 -3.84 5.95
CA LEU A 393 -10.84 -4.19 5.33
C LEU A 393 -10.93 -4.51 3.84
N ALA A 394 -12.09 -4.97 3.34
CA ALA A 394 -12.25 -5.40 1.96
C ALA A 394 -13.58 -4.97 1.33
N VAL A 395 -13.53 -4.53 0.07
CA VAL A 395 -14.70 -4.25 -0.77
C VAL A 395 -15.37 -5.55 -1.19
N TRP A 396 -14.56 -6.57 -1.51
CA TRP A 396 -15.00 -7.93 -1.84
C TRP A 396 -13.85 -8.91 -1.60
N GLY A 397 -14.18 -10.17 -1.36
CA GLY A 397 -13.23 -11.23 -1.08
C GLY A 397 -13.85 -12.28 -0.15
N PRO A 398 -13.11 -13.34 0.20
CA PRO A 398 -13.53 -14.23 1.28
C PRO A 398 -13.59 -13.48 2.63
N GLU A 399 -14.37 -13.99 3.58
CA GLU A 399 -14.40 -13.48 4.95
C GLU A 399 -12.98 -13.43 5.55
N VAL A 400 -12.68 -12.37 6.31
CA VAL A 400 -11.38 -12.20 6.96
C VAL A 400 -11.20 -13.32 8.00
N PRO A 401 -10.19 -14.19 7.87
CA PRO A 401 -9.92 -15.21 8.88
C PRO A 401 -9.45 -14.55 10.17
N SER A 402 -9.85 -15.08 11.33
CA SER A 402 -9.37 -14.55 12.62
C SER A 402 -7.84 -14.62 12.74
N SER A 403 -7.23 -15.66 12.16
CA SER A 403 -5.77 -15.84 12.13
C SER A 403 -5.02 -14.79 11.30
N PHE A 404 -5.72 -14.00 10.48
CA PHE A 404 -5.11 -12.87 9.77
C PHE A 404 -4.90 -11.66 10.70
N LEU A 405 -5.73 -11.54 11.75
CA LEU A 405 -5.70 -10.42 12.70
C LEU A 405 -4.90 -10.73 13.97
N GLU A 406 -4.54 -12.00 14.17
CA GLU A 406 -3.71 -12.49 15.28
C GLU A 406 -2.23 -12.46 14.94
#